data_AF-A0A9D2CXA5-F1
#
_entry.id   AF-A0A9D2CXA5-F1
#
_cell.length_a   1.000
_cell.length_b   1.000
_cell.length_c   1.000
_cell.angle_alpha   90.00
_cell.angle_beta   90.00
_cell.angle_gamma   90.00
#
_symmetry.space_group_name_H-M   'P 1'
#
loop_
_entity.id
_entity.type
_entity.pdbx_description
1 polymer ?
#
loop_
_entity_poly.entity_id
_entity_poly.type
_entity_poly.pdbx_seq_one_letter_code
_entity_poly.pdbx_strand_id
1 'polypeptide(L)' 'MLDFEVKSKVQPVGERKGQTVYYAQVKSQQKLTNKMLVERIVRETLLSWQKIWLDVTN' A
#
# COMPACT_ATOMS: atom_id res chain seq x y z
N MET A 1 0.32 8.67 6.23
CA MET A 1 1.49 9.31 5.58
C MET A 1 2.31 8.20 4.96
N LEU A 2 2.65 8.28 3.67
CA LEU A 2 3.47 7.27 3.00
C LEU A 2 4.94 7.59 3.25
N ASP A 3 5.69 6.62 3.76
CA ASP A 3 7.13 6.78 3.98
C ASP A 3 7.90 6.38 2.73
N PHE A 4 8.80 7.25 2.30
CA PHE A 4 9.65 7.05 1.14
C PHE A 4 11.11 6.92 1.55
N GLU A 5 11.84 6.08 0.82
CA GLU A 5 13.29 5.92 0.91
C GLU A 5 13.91 6.36 -0.42
N VAL A 6 14.99 7.12 -0.34
CA VAL A 6 15.77 7.50 -1.53
C VAL A 6 16.73 6.37 -1.84
N LYS A 7 16.60 5.76 -3.01
CA LYS A 7 17.50 4.72 -3.51
C LYS A 7 18.22 5.18 -4.76
N SER A 8 19.40 4.61 -4.98
CA SER A 8 20.19 4.82 -6.19
C SER A 8 20.24 3.55 -7.04
N LYS A 9 20.20 3.71 -8.36
CA LYS A 9 20.40 2.63 -9.32
C LYS A 9 21.13 3.16 -10.56
N VAL A 10 22.00 2.33 -11.13
CA VAL A 10 22.59 2.60 -12.45
C VAL A 10 21.52 2.37 -13.52
N GLN A 11 21.23 3.40 -14.31
CA GLN A 11 20.20 3.32 -15.33
C GLN A 11 20.65 2.43 -16.50
N PRO A 12 19.95 1.32 -16.81
CA PRO A 12 20.40 0.38 -17.83
C PRO A 12 20.05 0.83 -19.26
N VAL A 13 19.05 1.70 -19.43
CA VAL A 13 18.50 2.12 -20.73
C VAL A 13 18.01 3.57 -20.68
N GLY A 14 18.15 4.32 -21.79
CA GLY A 14 17.68 5.69 -21.96
C GLY A 14 18.81 6.72 -22.09
N GLU A 15 18.47 8.01 -22.10
CA GLU A 15 19.43 9.12 -22.29
C GLU A 15 20.50 9.20 -21.19
N ARG A 16 20.18 8.74 -19.98
CA ARG A 16 21.10 8.68 -18.83
C ARG A 16 21.68 7.29 -18.57
N LYS A 17 21.73 6.44 -19.60
CA LYS A 17 22.29 5.08 -19.51
C LYS A 17 23.71 5.09 -18.95
N GLY A 18 23.97 4.26 -17.94
CA GLY A 18 25.26 4.16 -17.25
C GLY A 18 25.45 5.16 -16.11
N GLN A 19 24.57 6.15 -15.94
CA GLN A 19 24.64 7.09 -14.83
C GLN A 19 23.85 6.60 -13.61
N THR A 20 24.27 7.04 -12.42
CA THR A 20 23.57 6.76 -11.17
C THR A 20 22.41 7.74 -11.02
N VAL A 21 21.20 7.22 -10.99
CA VAL A 21 19.97 8.01 -10.77
C VAL A 21 19.40 7.71 -9.40
N TYR A 22 18.88 8.76 -8.76
CA TYR A 22 18.22 8.70 -7.46
C TYR A 22 16.71 8.76 -7.63
N TYR A 23 15.99 7.86 -6.97
CA TYR A 23 14.53 7.82 -7.02
C TYR A 23 13.94 7.50 -5.65
N ALA A 24 12.72 8.00 -5.41
CA ALA A 24 11.97 7.71 -4.19
C ALA A 24 11.21 6.38 -4.37
N GLN A 25 11.47 5.42 -3.48
CA GLN A 25 10.72 4.17 -3.38
C GLN A 25 9.90 4.20 -2.09
N VAL A 26 8.63 3.77 -2.16
CA VAL A 26 7.81 3.57 -0.96
C VAL A 26 8.46 2.50 -0.07
N LYS A 27 8.76 2.82 1.20
CA LYS A 27 9.44 1.92 2.15
C LYS A 27 8.64 0.65 2.43
N SER A 28 7.35 0.83 2.68
CA SER A 28 6.41 -0.28 2.73
C SER A 28 5.03 0.22 2.28
N GLN A 29 4.46 -0.46 1.31
CA GLN A 29 3.03 -0.35 1.07
C GLN A 29 2.38 -1.20 2.16
N GLN A 30 1.64 -0.59 3.09
CA GLN A 30 0.85 -1.35 4.06
C GLN A 30 -0.13 -2.21 3.26
N LYS A 31 0.19 -3.49 3.09
CA LYS A 31 -0.72 -4.46 2.46
C LYS A 31 -1.81 -4.75 3.48
N LEU A 32 -2.84 -3.91 3.49
CA LEU A 32 -4.05 -4.16 4.24
C LEU A 32 -4.74 -5.36 3.57
N THR A 33 -4.72 -6.49 4.27
CA THR A 33 -5.49 -7.66 3.84
C THR A 33 -6.97 -7.41 4.12
N ASN A 34 -7.85 -8.01 3.32
CA ASN A 34 -9.30 -7.85 3.52
C ASN A 34 -9.73 -8.23 4.94
N LYS A 35 -9.08 -9.23 5.55
CA LYS A 35 -9.35 -9.64 6.94
C LYS A 35 -9.05 -8.51 7.93
N MET A 36 -7.92 -7.82 7.79
CA MET A 36 -7.55 -6.69 8.65
C MET A 36 -8.49 -5.49 8.47
N LEU A 37 -8.98 -5.25 7.24
CA LEU A 37 -9.99 -4.22 6.99
C LEU A 37 -11.29 -4.54 7.72
N VAL A 38 -11.81 -5.77 7.57
CA VAL A 38 -13.07 -6.18 8.22
C VAL A 38 -12.94 -6.14 9.74
N GLU A 39 -11.83 -6.60 10.30
CA GLU A 39 -11.58 -6.54 11.74
C GLU A 39 -11.55 -5.10 12.27
N ARG A 40 -10.95 -4.16 11.54
CA ARG A 40 -10.99 -2.73 11.92
C ARG A 40 -12.40 -2.17 11.87
N ILE A 41 -13.15 -2.44 10.81
CA ILE A 41 -14.53 -1.94 10.66
C ILE A 41 -15.39 -2.46 11.81
N VAL A 42 -15.36 -3.77 12.09
CA VAL A 42 -16.10 -4.38 13.21
C VAL A 42 -15.71 -3.74 14.54
N ARG A 43 -14.42 -3.51 14.78
CA ARG A 43 -13.93 -2.92 16.03
C ARG A 43 -14.34 -1.46 16.20
N GLU A 44 -14.31 -0.66 15.14
CA GLU A 44 -14.61 0.79 15.20
C GLU A 44 -16.11 1.08 15.18
N THR A 45 -16.91 0.24 14.53
CA THR A 45 -18.36 0.47 14.34
C THR A 45 -19.25 -0.43 15.18
N LEU A 46 -18.67 -1.40 15.92
CA LEU A 46 -19.39 -2.45 16.65
C LEU A 46 -20.36 -3.28 15.79
N LEU A 47 -20.22 -3.22 14.45
CA LEU A 47 -21.05 -3.97 13.52
C LEU A 47 -20.70 -5.46 13.56
N SER A 48 -21.71 -6.31 13.38
CA SER A 48 -21.49 -7.75 13.23
C SER A 48 -21.02 -8.09 11.80
N TRP A 49 -20.21 -9.15 11.69
CA TRP A 49 -19.66 -9.65 10.41
C TRP A 49 -20.72 -9.88 9.33
N GLN A 50 -21.91 -10.35 9.72
CA GLN A 50 -23.03 -10.59 8.81
C GLN A 50 -23.57 -9.30 8.19
N LYS A 51 -23.61 -8.21 8.96
CA LYS A 51 -24.13 -6.92 8.47
C LYS A 51 -23.20 -6.28 7.44
N ILE A 52 -21.89 -6.37 7.66
CA ILE A 52 -20.87 -5.87 6.73
C ILE A 52 -20.93 -6.62 5.39
N TRP A 53 -21.13 -7.94 5.41
CA TRP A 53 -21.24 -8.73 4.18
C TRP A 53 -22.41 -8.29 3.30
N LEU A 54 -23.56 -7.97 3.92
CA LEU A 54 -24.75 -7.48 3.21
C LEU A 54 -24.52 -6.10 2.59
N ASP A 55 -23.82 -5.20 3.29
CA ASP A 55 -23.58 -3.82 2.84
C ASP A 55 -22.51 -3.72 1.73
N VAL A 56 -21.62 -4.71 1.58
CA VAL A 56 -20.60 -4.74 0.51
C VAL A 56 -21.13 -5.38 -0.79
N THR A 57 -22.21 -6.15 -0.71
CA THR A 57 -22.81 -6.85 -1.87
C THR A 57 -23.89 -6.07 -2.62
N ASN A 58 -24.33 -4.91 -2.11
CA ASN A 58 -25.29 -3.99 -2.75
C ASN A 58 -24.57 -2.74 -3.26
#